data_AF-A0A5J6N088-F1
#
_entry.id   AF-A0A5J6N088-F1
#
_cell.length_a   1.000
_cell.length_b   1.000
_cell.length_c   1.000
_cell.angle_alpha   90.00
_cell.angle_beta   90.00
_cell.angle_gamma   90.00
#
_symmetry.space_group_name_H-M   'P 1'
#
loop_
_entity.id
_entity.type
_entity.pdbx_description
1 polymer ?
#
loop_
_entity_poly.entity_id
_entity_poly.type
_entity_poly.pdbx_seq_one_letter_code
_entity_poly.pdbx_strand_id
1 'polypeptide(L)'
;MLARQGFTLALPLLLLFAVGIVPGRASAQSFMSPAEVQDCVCRARALQTLRQENDGLQSKASELRSQLQDLEARIDSTRKTMDPNDADAVRNLADMIGQRDALKTQYQSTAFPAAWTATSKLNAAVGEYNQRCTQRQMRNIDVESANANPTCPPAP
;
A
#
# COMPACT_ATOMS: atom_id res chain seq x y z
N MET A 1 16.74 43.69 -1.92
CA MET A 1 16.77 44.94 -1.14
C MET A 1 15.35 45.27 -0.72
N LEU A 2 15.10 45.37 0.59
CA LEU A 2 13.95 45.93 1.35
C LEU A 2 13.93 45.14 2.68
N ALA A 3 14.70 45.54 3.68
CA ALA A 3 14.51 46.65 4.65
C ALA A 3 14.16 46.04 6.02
N ARG A 4 15.18 45.99 6.88
CA ARG A 4 15.14 45.73 8.32
C ARG A 4 14.17 46.68 9.01
N GLN A 5 13.31 46.17 9.89
CA GLN A 5 12.83 46.93 11.04
C GLN A 5 12.89 46.05 12.28
N GLY A 6 13.76 46.45 13.21
CA GLY A 6 13.82 45.88 14.55
C GLY A 6 12.87 46.65 15.47
N PHE A 7 12.30 45.95 16.43
CA PHE A 7 11.81 46.54 17.67
C PHE A 7 12.11 45.57 18.80
N THR A 8 13.20 45.86 19.51
CA THR A 8 13.48 45.37 20.86
C THR A 8 12.58 46.11 21.83
N LEU A 9 11.72 45.38 22.54
CA LEU A 9 11.15 45.81 23.82
C LEU A 9 11.28 44.65 24.81
N ALA A 10 12.23 44.81 25.73
CA ALA A 10 12.34 44.05 26.97
C ALA A 10 11.37 44.66 27.99
N LEU A 11 10.63 43.85 28.73
CA LEU A 11 10.15 44.10 30.11
C LEU A 11 9.54 42.78 30.66
N PRO A 12 9.42 42.58 31.99
CA PRO A 12 9.96 41.42 32.67
C PRO A 12 8.89 40.48 33.27
N LEU A 13 9.36 39.26 33.57
CA LEU A 13 9.10 38.46 34.78
C LEU A 13 7.70 38.57 35.44
N LEU A 14 6.88 37.54 35.26
CA LEU A 14 5.99 37.02 36.31
C LEU A 14 5.74 35.52 36.10
N LEU A 15 6.65 34.76 36.70
CA LEU A 15 6.54 33.32 36.92
C LEU A 15 5.44 33.05 37.96
N LEU A 16 4.24 32.74 37.50
CA LEU A 16 3.23 32.04 38.30
C LEU A 16 3.24 30.57 37.89
N PHE A 17 4.07 29.78 38.57
CA PHE A 17 3.99 28.32 38.55
C PHE A 17 2.74 27.89 39.32
N ALA A 18 1.59 27.89 38.64
CA ALA A 18 0.43 27.13 39.10
C ALA A 18 0.71 25.64 38.80
N VAL A 19 1.22 24.91 39.79
CA VAL A 19 1.30 23.45 39.76
C VAL A 19 -0.12 22.91 39.88
N GLY A 20 -0.82 22.88 38.73
CA GLY A 20 -2.06 22.14 38.60
C GLY A 20 -1.71 20.65 38.65
N ILE A 21 -1.98 20.00 39.78
CA ILE A 21 -2.02 18.55 39.89
C ILE A 21 -3.22 18.11 39.04
N VAL A 22 -3.01 17.92 37.73
CA VAL A 22 -3.98 17.22 36.89
C VAL A 22 -3.92 15.77 37.37
N PRO A 23 -5.00 15.21 37.98
CA PRO A 23 -5.03 13.79 38.24
C PRO A 23 -4.97 13.08 36.89
N GLY A 24 -3.77 12.60 36.54
CA GLY A 24 -3.60 11.69 35.43
C GLY A 24 -4.51 10.51 35.70
N ARG A 25 -5.58 10.38 34.91
CA ARG A 25 -6.36 9.16 34.86
C ARG A 25 -5.37 8.07 34.48
N ALA A 26 -4.92 7.28 35.46
CA ALA A 26 -4.30 6.01 35.21
C ALA A 26 -5.35 5.16 34.51
N SER A 27 -5.37 5.19 33.18
CA SER A 27 -6.07 4.18 32.40
C SER A 27 -5.42 2.86 32.77
N ALA A 28 -6.10 2.08 33.60
CA ALA A 28 -5.76 0.69 33.81
C ALA A 28 -5.60 0.07 32.41
N GLN A 29 -4.37 -0.28 32.02
CA GLN A 29 -4.11 -0.85 30.71
C GLN A 29 -4.85 -2.18 30.63
N SER A 30 -6.01 -2.16 29.98
CA SER A 30 -6.82 -3.36 29.81
C SER A 30 -6.21 -4.20 28.71
N PHE A 31 -5.54 -5.27 29.12
CA PHE A 31 -5.05 -6.30 28.20
C PHE A 31 -6.21 -6.96 27.45
N MET A 32 -5.96 -7.36 26.21
CA MET A 32 -6.90 -8.22 25.47
C MET A 32 -7.09 -9.56 26.18
N SER A 33 -8.29 -10.13 26.02
CA SER A 33 -8.59 -11.52 26.37
C SER A 33 -7.85 -12.48 25.42
N PRO A 34 -7.61 -13.74 25.84
CA PRO A 34 -6.98 -14.73 24.96
C PRO A 34 -7.71 -14.94 23.63
N ALA A 35 -9.04 -14.84 23.61
CA ALA A 35 -9.84 -14.97 22.39
C ALA A 35 -9.67 -13.76 21.45
N GLU A 36 -9.60 -12.54 21.97
CA GLU A 36 -9.27 -11.34 21.17
C GLU A 36 -7.85 -11.44 20.60
N VAL A 37 -6.89 -11.94 21.38
CA VAL A 37 -5.51 -12.17 20.92
C VAL A 37 -5.48 -13.21 19.79
N GLN A 38 -6.24 -14.31 19.92
CA GLN A 38 -6.38 -15.32 18.86
C GLN A 38 -6.88 -14.70 17.55
N ASP A 39 -7.96 -13.92 17.58
CA ASP A 39 -8.51 -13.23 16.40
C ASP A 39 -7.44 -12.31 15.76
N CYS A 40 -6.72 -11.55 16.58
CA CYS A 40 -5.68 -10.65 16.10
C CYS A 40 -4.48 -11.37 15.47
N VAL A 41 -4.05 -12.49 16.03
CA VAL A 41 -3.01 -13.35 15.43
C VAL A 41 -3.48 -13.90 14.08
N CYS A 42 -4.72 -14.35 13.99
CA CYS A 42 -5.29 -14.84 12.73
C CYS A 42 -5.39 -13.76 11.65
N ARG A 43 -5.82 -12.55 12.01
CA ARG A 43 -5.84 -11.40 11.10
C ARG A 43 -4.45 -11.01 10.64
N ALA A 44 -3.45 -11.03 11.52
CA ALA A 44 -2.07 -10.73 11.15
C ALA A 44 -1.53 -11.72 10.10
N ARG A 45 -1.89 -13.00 10.20
CA ARG A 45 -1.54 -14.02 9.20
C ARG A 45 -2.28 -13.78 7.87
N ALA A 46 -3.57 -13.48 7.92
CA ALA A 46 -4.33 -13.12 6.73
C ALA A 46 -3.74 -11.90 6.00
N LEU A 47 -3.29 -10.89 6.75
CA LEU A 47 -2.57 -9.74 6.19
C LEU A 47 -1.28 -10.13 5.48
N GLN A 48 -0.53 -11.11 5.98
CA GLN A 48 0.67 -11.60 5.30
C GLN A 48 0.32 -12.21 3.94
N THR A 49 -0.71 -13.05 3.88
CA THR A 49 -1.18 -13.63 2.61
C THR A 49 -1.65 -12.55 1.63
N LEU A 50 -2.45 -11.59 2.10
CA LEU A 50 -2.94 -10.48 1.27
C LEU A 50 -1.82 -9.59 0.73
N ARG A 51 -0.76 -9.37 1.52
CA ARG A 51 0.44 -8.65 1.06
C ARG A 51 1.13 -9.40 -0.07
N GLN A 52 1.37 -10.70 0.10
CA GLN A 52 2.00 -11.53 -0.94
C GLN A 52 1.19 -11.56 -2.24
N GLU A 53 -0.13 -11.70 -2.12
CA GLU A 53 -1.04 -11.65 -3.28
C GLU A 53 -1.00 -10.28 -3.97
N ASN A 54 -1.11 -9.20 -3.19
CA ASN A 54 -1.04 -7.84 -3.72
C ASN A 54 0.30 -7.57 -4.41
N ASP A 55 1.42 -7.96 -3.81
CA ASP A 55 2.76 -7.76 -4.38
C ASP A 55 2.92 -8.52 -5.71
N GLY A 56 2.40 -9.75 -5.78
CA GLY A 56 2.40 -10.53 -7.03
C GLY A 56 1.58 -9.87 -8.14
N LEU A 57 0.38 -9.38 -7.82
CA LEU A 57 -0.49 -8.72 -8.79
C LEU A 57 0.04 -7.35 -9.23
N GLN A 58 0.61 -6.57 -8.29
CA GLN A 58 1.27 -5.30 -8.60
C GLN A 58 2.48 -5.52 -9.51
N SER A 59 3.30 -6.53 -9.22
CA SER A 59 4.45 -6.88 -10.07
C SER A 59 4.02 -7.23 -11.49
N LYS A 60 3.00 -8.07 -11.64
CA LYS A 60 2.44 -8.44 -12.95
C LYS A 60 1.89 -7.24 -13.73
N ALA A 61 1.17 -6.34 -13.05
CA ALA A 61 0.66 -5.11 -13.68
C ALA A 61 1.81 -4.19 -14.12
N SER A 62 2.84 -4.03 -13.29
CA SER A 62 4.03 -3.24 -13.60
C SER A 62 4.81 -3.82 -14.79
N GLU A 63 4.96 -5.14 -14.85
CA GLU A 63 5.65 -5.82 -15.95
C GLU A 63 4.94 -5.58 -17.28
N LEU A 64 3.62 -5.80 -17.34
CA LEU A 64 2.83 -5.55 -18.55
C LEU A 64 2.87 -4.08 -18.97
N ARG A 65 2.87 -3.15 -18.00
CA ARG A 65 3.01 -1.72 -18.28
C ARG A 65 4.37 -1.41 -18.90
N SER A 66 5.46 -2.00 -18.39
CA SER A 66 6.81 -1.83 -18.95
C SER A 66 6.89 -2.39 -20.37
N GLN A 67 6.38 -3.60 -20.60
CA GLN A 67 6.34 -4.20 -21.93
C GLN A 67 5.55 -3.35 -22.93
N LEU A 68 4.44 -2.75 -22.50
CA LEU A 68 3.66 -1.84 -23.33
C LEU A 68 4.46 -0.58 -23.70
N GLN A 69 5.16 0.03 -22.73
CA GLN A 69 5.99 1.22 -22.97
C GLN A 69 7.16 0.92 -23.94
N ASP A 70 7.83 -0.21 -23.75
CA ASP A 70 8.93 -0.65 -24.61
C ASP A 70 8.44 -0.91 -26.05
N LEU A 71 7.28 -1.54 -26.20
CA LEU A 71 6.69 -1.81 -27.50
C LEU A 71 6.20 -0.53 -28.19
N GLU A 72 5.61 0.40 -27.45
CA GLU A 72 5.23 1.73 -27.97
C GLU A 72 6.45 2.50 -28.47
N ALA A 73 7.55 2.50 -27.72
CA ALA A 73 8.80 3.14 -28.14
C ALA A 73 9.38 2.50 -29.42
N ARG A 74 9.31 1.17 -29.54
CA ARG A 74 9.73 0.44 -30.75
C ARG A 74 8.86 0.80 -31.96
N ILE A 75 7.54 0.83 -31.80
CA ILE A 75 6.59 1.23 -32.84
C ILE A 75 6.90 2.64 -33.33
N ASP A 76 7.12 3.58 -32.42
CA ASP A 76 7.43 4.97 -32.75
C ASP A 76 8.79 5.11 -33.45
N SER A 77 9.78 4.33 -33.03
CA SER A 77 11.08 4.28 -33.71
C SER A 77 10.93 3.73 -35.14
N THR A 78 10.24 2.59 -35.32
CA THR A 78 10.04 1.98 -36.63
C THR A 78 9.28 2.91 -37.58
N ARG A 79 8.25 3.60 -37.11
CA ARG A 79 7.50 4.58 -37.93
C ARG A 79 8.37 5.70 -38.47
N LYS A 80 9.40 6.13 -37.72
CA LYS A 80 10.31 7.21 -38.12
C LYS A 80 11.33 6.76 -39.15
N THR A 81 11.67 5.48 -39.20
CA THR A 81 12.81 4.97 -39.98
C THR A 81 12.43 4.00 -41.09
N MET A 82 11.20 3.48 -41.12
CA MET A 82 10.78 2.52 -42.14
C MET A 82 10.58 3.16 -43.51
N ASP A 83 10.87 2.41 -44.57
CA ASP A 83 10.41 2.74 -45.92
C ASP A 83 8.95 2.31 -46.07
N PRO A 84 8.01 3.24 -46.36
CA PRO A 84 6.61 2.90 -46.54
C PRO A 84 6.33 2.04 -47.80
N ASN A 85 7.27 1.93 -48.74
CA ASN A 85 7.13 1.08 -49.93
C ASN A 85 7.64 -0.34 -49.70
N ASP A 86 8.32 -0.60 -48.58
CA ASP A 86 8.73 -1.94 -48.17
C ASP A 86 7.54 -2.67 -47.52
N ALA A 87 6.95 -3.60 -48.26
CA ALA A 87 5.80 -4.37 -47.83
C ALA A 87 6.06 -5.23 -46.58
N ASP A 88 7.30 -5.64 -46.33
CA ASP A 88 7.66 -6.41 -45.13
C ASP A 88 7.81 -5.50 -43.92
N ALA A 89 8.38 -4.30 -44.10
CA ALA A 89 8.45 -3.29 -43.04
C ALA A 89 7.05 -2.86 -42.57
N VAL A 90 6.13 -2.64 -43.51
CA VAL A 90 4.72 -2.31 -43.21
C VAL A 90 4.03 -3.44 -42.44
N ARG A 91 4.27 -4.70 -42.82
CA ARG A 91 3.69 -5.87 -42.14
C ARG A 91 4.22 -6.00 -40.72
N ASN A 92 5.53 -5.89 -40.53
CA ASN A 92 6.16 -5.92 -39.21
C ASN A 92 5.62 -4.82 -38.29
N LEU A 93 5.41 -3.60 -38.81
CA LEU A 93 4.79 -2.52 -38.05
C LEU A 93 3.35 -2.85 -37.64
N ALA A 94 2.55 -3.42 -38.56
CA ALA A 94 1.19 -3.85 -38.27
C ALA A 94 1.15 -4.93 -37.18
N ASP A 95 2.06 -5.90 -37.21
CA ASP A 95 2.16 -6.96 -36.22
C ASP A 95 2.51 -6.40 -34.83
N MET A 96 3.45 -5.45 -34.75
CA MET A 96 3.77 -4.77 -33.48
C MET A 96 2.57 -3.99 -32.93
N ILE A 97 1.81 -3.32 -33.80
CA ILE A 97 0.57 -2.62 -33.40
C ILE A 97 -0.45 -3.61 -32.83
N GLY A 98 -0.63 -4.77 -33.47
CA GLY A 98 -1.52 -5.83 -32.97
C GLY A 98 -1.08 -6.36 -31.61
N GLN A 99 0.23 -6.59 -31.41
CA GLN A 99 0.79 -7.00 -30.12
C GLN A 99 0.57 -5.96 -29.02
N ARG A 100 0.75 -4.66 -29.34
CA ARG A 100 0.49 -3.56 -28.41
C ARG A 100 -0.96 -3.55 -27.98
N ASP A 101 -1.89 -3.69 -28.91
CA ASP A 101 -3.32 -3.64 -28.61
C ASP A 101 -3.76 -4.85 -27.76
N ALA A 102 -3.18 -6.03 -28.00
CA ALA A 102 -3.36 -7.20 -27.14
C ALA A 102 -2.82 -6.98 -25.72
N LEU A 103 -1.58 -6.51 -25.58
CA LEU A 103 -0.96 -6.21 -24.28
C LEU A 103 -1.72 -5.12 -23.51
N LYS A 104 -2.13 -4.06 -24.21
CA LYS A 104 -2.95 -2.99 -23.65
C LYS A 104 -4.27 -3.53 -23.13
N THR A 105 -4.95 -4.37 -23.90
CA THR A 105 -6.20 -5.02 -23.48
C THR A 105 -5.99 -5.90 -22.26
N GLN A 106 -4.92 -6.71 -22.24
CA GLN A 106 -4.58 -7.55 -21.09
C GLN A 106 -4.29 -6.73 -19.82
N TYR A 107 -3.52 -5.64 -19.96
CA TYR A 107 -3.24 -4.73 -18.86
C TYR A 107 -4.53 -4.08 -18.34
N GLN A 108 -5.34 -3.49 -19.22
CA GLN A 108 -6.51 -2.70 -18.84
C GLN A 108 -7.67 -3.54 -18.32
N SER A 109 -7.93 -4.71 -18.91
CA SER A 109 -9.08 -5.54 -18.55
C SER A 109 -8.79 -6.50 -17.39
N THR A 110 -7.53 -6.87 -17.19
CA THR A 110 -7.17 -7.95 -16.26
C THR A 110 -6.18 -7.49 -15.20
N ALA A 111 -4.96 -7.10 -15.60
CA ALA A 111 -3.89 -6.91 -14.63
C ALA A 111 -4.10 -5.68 -13.74
N PHE A 112 -4.49 -4.54 -14.32
CA PHE A 112 -4.73 -3.32 -13.56
C PHE A 112 -5.94 -3.46 -12.61
N PRO A 113 -7.12 -3.94 -13.03
CA PRO A 113 -8.25 -4.14 -12.11
C PRO A 113 -7.94 -5.13 -10.99
N ALA A 114 -7.21 -6.23 -11.28
CA ALA A 114 -6.82 -7.21 -10.27
C ALA A 114 -5.88 -6.60 -9.22
N ALA A 115 -4.84 -5.89 -9.65
CA ALA A 115 -3.91 -5.20 -8.76
C ALA A 115 -4.62 -4.14 -7.90
N TRP A 116 -5.51 -3.34 -8.51
CA TRP A 116 -6.31 -2.35 -7.78
C TRP A 116 -7.22 -3.01 -6.72
N THR A 117 -7.89 -4.10 -7.09
CA THR A 117 -8.78 -4.84 -6.17
C THR A 117 -8.00 -5.43 -5.01
N ALA A 118 -6.83 -6.03 -5.27
CA ALA A 118 -5.97 -6.58 -4.23
C ALA A 118 -5.48 -5.49 -3.26
N THR A 119 -5.10 -4.32 -3.77
CA THR A 119 -4.71 -3.18 -2.94
C THR A 119 -5.87 -2.69 -2.06
N SER A 120 -7.07 -2.60 -2.63
CA SER A 120 -8.28 -2.24 -1.88
C SER A 120 -8.56 -3.25 -0.76
N LYS A 121 -8.51 -4.56 -1.07
CA LYS A 121 -8.72 -5.64 -0.10
C LYS A 121 -7.69 -5.60 1.04
N LEU A 122 -6.41 -5.44 0.69
CA LEU A 122 -5.34 -5.31 1.68
C LEU A 122 -5.54 -4.09 2.58
N ASN A 123 -5.85 -2.93 2.02
CA ASN A 123 -6.06 -1.70 2.78
C ASN A 123 -7.25 -1.82 3.75
N ALA A 124 -8.36 -2.43 3.31
CA ALA A 124 -9.50 -2.71 4.17
C ALA A 124 -9.11 -3.61 5.35
N ALA A 125 -8.41 -4.72 5.08
CA ALA A 125 -7.94 -5.63 6.11
C ALA A 125 -6.95 -4.97 7.10
N VAL A 126 -6.05 -4.12 6.59
CA VAL A 126 -5.14 -3.33 7.45
C VAL A 126 -5.92 -2.37 8.34
N GLY A 127 -6.94 -1.71 7.79
CA GLY A 127 -7.84 -0.85 8.55
C GLY A 127 -8.53 -1.60 9.69
N GLU A 128 -9.12 -2.76 9.40
CA GLU A 128 -9.76 -3.61 10.40
C GLU A 128 -8.78 -4.07 11.49
N TYR A 129 -7.59 -4.51 11.09
CA TYR A 129 -6.55 -4.93 12.04
C TYR A 129 -6.13 -3.77 12.95
N ASN A 130 -5.87 -2.59 12.39
CA ASN A 130 -5.49 -1.42 13.17
C ASN A 130 -6.62 -0.94 14.11
N GLN A 131 -7.87 -1.09 13.71
CA GLN A 131 -9.00 -0.73 14.57
C GLN A 131 -9.14 -1.69 15.76
N ARG A 132 -8.92 -2.99 15.55
CA ARG A 132 -9.22 -4.03 16.55
C ARG A 132 -8.01 -4.44 17.38
N CYS A 133 -6.84 -4.49 16.76
CA CYS A 133 -5.69 -5.23 17.28
C CYS A 133 -4.54 -4.36 17.78
N THR A 134 -4.57 -3.05 17.52
CA THR A 134 -3.47 -2.15 17.93
C THR A 134 -3.84 -1.17 19.05
N GLN A 135 -5.12 -1.11 19.44
CA GLN A 135 -5.62 -0.17 20.45
C GLN A 135 -5.34 -0.61 21.90
N ARG A 136 -5.13 -1.91 22.14
CA ARG A 136 -4.92 -2.51 23.46
C ARG A 136 -3.71 -3.43 23.42
N GLN A 137 -3.04 -3.59 24.56
CA GLN A 137 -1.90 -4.51 24.65
C GLN A 137 -2.36 -5.97 24.65
N MET A 138 -1.63 -6.81 23.93
CA MET A 138 -1.73 -8.26 23.98
C MET A 138 -0.64 -8.79 24.92
N ARG A 139 -0.96 -9.72 25.83
CA ARG A 139 0.07 -10.36 26.66
C ARG A 139 0.87 -11.34 25.80
N ASN A 140 2.19 -11.37 25.98
CA ASN A 140 3.06 -12.26 25.22
C ASN A 140 2.64 -13.74 25.35
N ILE A 141 2.27 -14.19 26.55
CA ILE A 141 1.82 -15.57 26.78
C ILE A 141 0.58 -15.94 25.95
N ASP A 142 -0.34 -15.00 25.74
CA ASP A 142 -1.54 -15.24 24.94
C ASP A 142 -1.18 -15.28 23.44
N VAL A 143 -0.25 -14.43 23.00
CA VAL A 143 0.26 -14.42 21.62
C VAL A 143 1.03 -15.70 21.30
N GLU A 144 1.88 -16.17 22.21
CA GLU A 144 2.61 -17.43 22.09
C GLU A 144 1.64 -18.62 22.02
N SER A 145 0.66 -18.66 22.93
CA SER A 145 -0.38 -19.69 22.93
C SER A 145 -1.19 -19.70 21.62
N ALA A 146 -1.60 -18.52 21.14
CA ALA A 146 -2.34 -18.37 19.90
C ALA A 146 -1.53 -18.80 18.67
N ASN A 147 -0.22 -18.54 18.68
CA ASN A 147 0.66 -18.96 17.61
C ASN A 147 0.91 -20.47 17.58
N ALA A 148 1.00 -21.10 18.76
CA ALA A 148 1.20 -22.54 18.91
C ALA A 148 -0.05 -23.36 18.53
N ASN A 149 -1.25 -22.81 18.73
CA ASN A 149 -2.52 -23.49 18.43
C ASN A 149 -3.40 -22.66 17.49
N PRO A 150 -3.06 -22.55 16.20
CA PRO A 150 -3.76 -21.67 15.29
C PRO A 150 -5.10 -22.26 14.83
N THR A 151 -6.16 -21.96 15.57
CA THR A 151 -7.54 -22.08 15.10
C THR A 151 -7.95 -20.73 14.52
N CYS A 152 -7.73 -20.54 13.22
CA CYS A 152 -8.16 -19.35 12.51
C CYS A 152 -9.40 -19.63 11.68
N PRO A 153 -10.44 -18.79 11.75
CA PRO A 153 -11.53 -18.86 10.79
C PRO A 153 -10.98 -18.59 9.36
N PRO A 154 -11.65 -19.10 8.32
CA PRO A 154 -11.28 -18.77 6.95
C PRO A 154 -11.26 -17.25 6.77
N ALA A 155 -10.23 -16.74 6.09
CA ALA A 155 -10.10 -15.32 5.82
C ALA A 155 -11.32 -14.83 5.02
N PRO A 156 -11.85 -13.63 5.31
CA PRO A 156 -12.91 -13.03 4.52
C PRO A 156 -12.49 -12.68 3.08
#